data_AF-A0A382VQ84-F1
#
_entry.id   AF-A0A382VQ84-F1
#
_cell.length_a   1.000
_cell.length_b   1.000
_cell.length_c   1.000
_cell.angle_alpha   90.00
_cell.angle_beta   90.00
_cell.angle_gamma   90.00
#
_symmetry.space_group_name_H-M   'P 1'
#
loop_
_entity.id
_entity.type
_entity.pdbx_description
1 polymer ?
#
loop_
_entity_poly.entity_id
_entity_poly.type
_entity_poly.pdbx_seq_one_letter_code
_entity_poly.pdbx_strand_id
1 'polypeptide(L)' 'MPDLLTHEEYQAIGKSLDFPTNAFINGQFQASKSGNTFETINPATGQVIA' A
#
# COMPACT_ATOMS: atom_id res chain seq x y z
N MET A 1 27.27 5.41 7.12
CA MET A 1 26.30 4.49 6.48
C MET A 1 25.08 4.47 7.37
N PRO A 2 23.84 4.50 6.86
CA PRO A 2 22.69 4.28 7.73
C PRO A 2 22.75 2.84 8.25
N ASP A 3 22.55 2.67 9.55
CA ASP A 3 22.41 1.34 10.14
C ASP A 3 21.17 0.67 9.57
N LEU A 4 21.23 -0.66 9.38
CA LEU A 4 20.10 -1.44 8.91
C LEU A 4 19.04 -1.50 10.01
N LEU A 5 17.78 -1.28 9.64
CA LEU A 5 16.65 -1.48 10.54
C LEU A 5 16.43 -2.97 10.81
N THR A 6 15.88 -3.28 11.97
CA THR A 6 15.49 -4.64 12.33
C THR A 6 14.26 -5.08 11.55
N HIS A 7 13.98 -6.39 11.61
CA HIS A 7 12.79 -6.95 11.00
C HIS A 7 11.50 -6.32 11.57
N GLU A 8 11.45 -6.14 12.88
CA GLU A 8 10.31 -5.57 13.61
C GLU A 8 10.10 -4.10 13.23
N GLU A 9 11.17 -3.34 13.05
CA GLU A 9 11.12 -1.95 12.60
C GLU A 9 10.54 -1.84 11.18
N TYR A 10 10.96 -2.71 10.26
CA TYR A 10 10.36 -2.76 8.93
C TYR A 10 8.90 -3.19 8.95
N GLN A 11 8.51 -4.13 9.82
CA GLN A 11 7.10 -4.49 10.00
C GLN A 11 6.29 -3.30 10.53
N ALA A 12 6.84 -2.51 11.45
CA ALA A 12 6.17 -1.32 11.99
C ALA A 12 5.95 -0.26 10.91
N ILE A 13 6.97 0.00 10.07
CA ILE A 13 6.84 0.89 8.91
C ILE A 13 5.75 0.41 7.97
N GLY A 14 5.74 -0.89 7.63
CA GLY A 14 4.73 -1.47 6.75
C GLY A 14 3.30 -1.25 7.25
N LYS A 15 3.09 -1.31 8.58
CA LYS A 15 1.77 -1.06 9.20
C LYS A 15 1.39 0.42 9.28
N SER A 16 2.35 1.34 9.20
CA SER A 16 2.08 2.79 9.28
C SER A 16 1.89 3.46 7.92
N LEU A 17 1.98 2.71 6.82
CA LEU A 17 1.84 3.24 5.47
C LEU A 17 0.37 3.30 5.06
N ASP A 18 -0.04 4.48 4.59
CA ASP A 18 -1.31 4.66 3.88
C ASP A 18 -1.05 4.52 2.36
N PHE A 19 -1.56 3.44 1.77
CA PHE A 19 -1.38 3.18 0.34
C PHE A 19 -2.43 3.92 -0.51
N PRO A 20 -2.03 4.69 -1.53
CA PRO A 20 -2.99 5.31 -2.44
C PRO A 20 -3.70 4.24 -3.29
N THR A 21 -5.03 4.19 -3.22
CA THR A 21 -5.84 3.15 -3.87
C THR A 21 -6.47 3.58 -5.20
N ASN A 22 -6.39 4.87 -5.52
CA ASN A 22 -6.95 5.45 -6.74
C ASN A 22 -5.95 5.42 -7.91
N ALA A 23 -6.48 5.35 -9.13
CA ALA A 23 -5.65 5.44 -10.32
C ALA A 23 -5.11 6.87 -10.48
N PHE A 24 -3.85 7.02 -10.87
CA PHE A 24 -3.26 8.33 -11.16
C PHE A 24 -3.30 8.62 -12.66
N ILE A 25 -4.21 9.50 -13.09
CA ILE A 25 -4.48 9.79 -14.51
C ILE A 25 -4.54 11.31 -14.68
N ASN A 26 -3.81 11.82 -15.68
CA ASN A 26 -3.74 13.27 -16.00
C ASN A 26 -3.30 14.15 -14.82
N GLY A 27 -2.36 13.67 -14.00
CA GLY A 27 -1.79 14.45 -12.89
C GLY A 27 -2.64 14.46 -11.62
N GLN A 28 -3.71 13.66 -11.55
CA GLN A 28 -4.58 13.57 -10.38
C GLN A 28 -4.97 12.12 -10.08
N PHE A 29 -5.23 11.84 -8.80
CA PHE A 29 -5.86 10.59 -8.37
C PHE A 29 -7.34 10.61 -8.70
N GLN A 30 -7.83 9.55 -9.34
CA GLN A 30 -9.21 9.41 -9.77
C GLN A 30 -9.76 8.04 -9.35
N ALA A 31 -10.98 8.03 -8.84
CA ALA A 31 -11.71 6.80 -8.59
C ALA A 31 -12.08 6.11 -9.92
N SER A 32 -12.32 4.80 -9.86
CA SER A 32 -12.81 4.04 -11.02
C SER A 32 -14.15 4.61 -11.51
N LYS A 33 -14.29 4.75 -12.84
CA LYS A 33 -15.55 5.20 -13.45
C LYS A 33 -16.72 4.25 -13.17
N SER A 34 -16.45 2.95 -13.04
CA SER A 34 -17.49 1.96 -12.70
C SER A 34 -17.71 1.81 -11.19
N GLY A 35 -16.86 2.41 -10.36
CA GLY A 35 -16.87 2.20 -8.91
C GLY A 35 -16.30 0.86 -8.44
N ASN A 36 -15.93 -0.05 -9.36
CA ASN A 36 -15.37 -1.35 -8.98
C ASN A 36 -13.98 -1.18 -8.36
N THR A 37 -13.74 -1.91 -7.28
CA THR A 37 -12.46 -2.06 -6.61
C THR A 37 -12.18 -3.54 -6.35
N PHE A 38 -10.96 -3.86 -5.95
CA PHE A 38 -10.55 -5.20 -5.53
C PHE A 38 -9.53 -5.07 -4.40
N GLU A 39 -9.43 -6.11 -3.57
CA GLU A 39 -8.48 -6.17 -2.47
C GLU A 39 -7.05 -6.33 -3.00
N THR A 40 -6.14 -5.51 -2.50
CA THR A 40 -4.70 -5.67 -2.67
C THR A 40 -4.16 -6.50 -1.53
N ILE A 41 -3.58 -7.66 -1.84
CA ILE A 41 -3.16 -8.64 -0.83
C ILE A 41 -1.64 -8.71 -0.78
N ASN A 42 -1.07 -8.65 0.43
CA ASN A 42 0.34 -8.91 0.65
C ASN A 42 0.62 -10.42 0.46
N PRO A 43 1.45 -10.83 -0.51
CA PRO A 43 1.70 -12.23 -0.79
C PRO A 43 2.48 -12.96 0.32
N ALA A 44 3.21 -12.24 1.17
CA ALA A 44 3.99 -12.83 2.25
C ALA A 44 3.14 -13.18 3.48
N THR A 45 2.04 -12.44 3.71
CA THR A 45 1.20 -12.59 4.92
C THR A 45 -0.25 -12.95 4.62
N GLY A 46 -0.70 -12.80 3.39
CA GLY A 46 -2.11 -12.95 3.00
C GLY A 46 -3.02 -11.83 3.50
N GLN A 47 -2.47 -10.74 4.07
CA GLN A 47 -3.26 -9.64 4.60
C GLN A 47 -3.70 -8.68 3.48
N VAL A 48 -4.92 -8.16 3.58
CA VAL A 48 -5.40 -7.06 2.75
C VAL A 48 -4.73 -5.76 3.21
N ILE A 49 -4.14 -5.03 2.27
CA ILE A 49 -3.39 -3.79 2.53
C ILE A 49 -4.00 -2.55 1.86
N ALA A 50 -4.91 -2.72 0.90
CA ALA A 50 -5.62 -1.65 0.20
C ALA A 50 -6.87 -2.19 -0.51
#